data_AF-A0AA43C0G4-F1
#
_entry.id   AF-A0AA43C0G4-F1
#
_cell.length_a   1.000
_cell.length_b   1.000
_cell.length_c   1.000
_cell.angle_alpha   90.00
_cell.angle_beta   90.00
_cell.angle_gamma   90.00
#
_symmetry.space_group_name_H-M   'P 1'
#
loop_
_entity.id
_entity.type
_entity.pdbx_description
1 polymer ?
#
loop_
_entity_poly.entity_id
_entity_poly.type
_entity_poly.pdbx_seq_one_letter_code
_entity_poly.pdbx_strand_id
1 'polypeptide(L)'
;MRCAFDRVGAATALAALALAACADSGSGRHVNLSGFPPAFQQGYAEGCESAGTGRTRRDEGRYRADEDYMQGWNDGYSVCRR
;
A
#
# COMPACT_ATOMS: atom_id res chain seq x y z
N MET A 1 8.89 0.58 8.54
CA MET A 1 8.89 1.95 9.11
C MET A 1 10.33 2.41 9.25
N ARG A 2 10.85 3.16 8.27
CA ARG A 2 12.07 4.01 8.29
C ARG A 2 12.46 4.28 6.83
N CYS A 3 11.74 5.19 6.21
CA CYS A 3 12.28 5.93 5.07
C CYS A 3 12.71 7.30 5.61
N ALA A 4 14.04 7.48 5.64
CA ALA A 4 14.71 8.76 5.44
C ALA A 4 14.38 9.94 6.39
N PHE A 5 14.13 9.69 7.68
CA PHE A 5 14.22 10.75 8.70
C PHE A 5 15.63 10.81 9.29
N ASP A 6 16.66 11.00 8.46
CA ASP A 6 17.98 11.35 8.98
C ASP A 6 18.81 12.03 7.89
N ARG A 7 19.13 13.31 8.10
CA ARG A 7 19.96 14.22 7.25
C ARG A 7 19.27 14.98 6.12
N VAL A 8 18.49 16.01 6.43
CA VAL A 8 18.54 17.27 5.64
C VAL A 8 18.36 18.45 6.60
N GLY A 9 19.45 18.79 7.29
CA GLY A 9 19.62 20.12 7.87
C GLY A 9 20.22 21.06 6.84
N ALA A 10 19.77 22.32 6.87
CA ALA A 10 20.40 23.50 6.31
C ALA A 10 20.48 23.65 4.77
N ALA A 11 19.60 24.53 4.27
CA ALA A 11 19.88 25.62 3.32
C ALA A 11 20.46 25.28 1.94
N THR A 12 19.59 25.16 0.93
CA THR A 12 19.83 25.64 -0.45
C THR A 12 18.50 25.92 -1.15
N ALA A 13 18.36 27.11 -1.71
CA ALA A 13 17.23 27.54 -2.53
C ALA A 13 17.40 27.07 -3.98
N LEU A 14 16.26 27.07 -4.71
CA LEU A 14 16.06 26.93 -6.17
C LEU A 14 15.67 25.53 -6.70
N ALA A 15 14.38 25.47 -7.08
CA ALA A 15 13.79 24.68 -8.16
C ALA A 15 13.91 23.14 -8.10
N ALA A 16 12.92 22.49 -7.50
CA ALA A 16 12.45 21.18 -7.92
C ALA A 16 10.94 21.09 -7.68
N LEU A 17 10.17 20.96 -8.76
CA LEU A 17 8.77 20.61 -8.67
C LEU A 17 8.63 19.30 -7.89
N ALA A 18 7.84 19.35 -6.82
CA ALA A 18 7.40 18.18 -6.08
C ALA A 18 6.39 17.35 -6.90
N LEU A 19 6.21 16.09 -6.47
CA LEU A 19 5.21 15.07 -6.88
C LEU A 19 5.74 14.16 -8.00
N ALA A 20 6.02 12.87 -7.81
CA ALA A 20 5.55 11.92 -6.80
C ALA A 20 6.64 10.87 -6.55
N ALA A 21 6.91 10.60 -5.27
CA ALA A 21 7.55 9.36 -4.87
C ALA A 21 6.57 8.22 -5.18
N CYS A 22 6.79 7.48 -6.26
CA CYS A 22 6.19 6.17 -6.42
C CYS A 22 6.83 5.26 -5.36
N ALA A 23 6.32 5.29 -4.14
CA ALA A 23 6.61 4.27 -3.16
C ALA A 23 5.86 3.00 -3.59
N ASP A 24 6.40 2.31 -4.60
CA ASP A 24 6.12 0.89 -4.76
C ASP A 24 6.73 0.21 -3.53
N SER A 25 5.94 0.12 -2.46
CA SER A 25 6.24 -0.76 -1.34
C SER A 25 5.85 -2.19 -1.73
N GLY A 26 6.19 -2.64 -2.94
CA GLY A 26 5.96 -3.97 -3.47
C GLY A 26 7.00 -4.98 -2.96
N SER A 27 7.34 -4.92 -1.68
CA SER A 27 8.13 -6.00 -1.04
C SER A 27 7.21 -7.12 -0.54
N GLY A 28 6.33 -7.61 -1.40
CA GLY A 28 5.39 -8.68 -1.09
C GLY A 28 4.97 -9.33 -2.40
N ARG A 29 5.49 -10.54 -2.66
CA ARG A 29 5.21 -11.44 -3.80
C ARG A 29 4.56 -10.78 -5.02
N HIS A 30 5.30 -10.71 -6.12
CA HIS A 30 4.77 -10.30 -7.43
C HIS A 30 3.60 -11.21 -7.84
N VAL A 31 2.37 -10.74 -7.60
CA VAL A 31 1.13 -11.36 -8.07
C VAL A 31 0.60 -10.50 -9.19
N ASN A 32 0.28 -11.13 -10.32
CA ASN A 32 -0.32 -10.44 -11.44
C ASN A 32 -1.81 -10.21 -11.17
N LEU A 33 -2.20 -8.95 -10.96
CA LEU A 33 -3.58 -8.55 -10.69
C LEU A 33 -4.28 -7.87 -11.88
N SER A 34 -3.70 -7.91 -13.09
CA SER A 34 -4.20 -7.15 -14.24
C SER A 34 -5.61 -7.51 -14.70
N GLY A 35 -6.11 -8.71 -14.36
CA GLY A 35 -7.48 -9.15 -14.66
C GLY A 35 -8.50 -8.87 -13.55
N PHE A 36 -8.08 -8.32 -12.41
CA PHE A 36 -8.95 -8.07 -11.28
C PHE A 36 -9.51 -6.64 -11.29
N PRO A 37 -10.72 -6.43 -10.75
CA PRO A 37 -11.29 -5.09 -10.64
C PRO A 37 -10.39 -4.18 -9.77
N PRO A 38 -10.40 -2.86 -10.02
CA PRO A 38 -9.52 -1.93 -9.32
C PRO A 38 -9.75 -1.91 -7.80
N ALA A 39 -10.99 -2.15 -7.36
CA ALA A 39 -11.34 -2.30 -5.95
C ALA A 39 -10.59 -3.46 -5.29
N PHE A 40 -10.55 -4.62 -5.95
CA PHE A 40 -9.79 -5.78 -5.49
C PHE A 40 -8.30 -5.47 -5.41
N GLN A 41 -7.72 -4.84 -6.43
CA GLN A 41 -6.30 -4.51 -6.45
C GLN A 41 -5.91 -3.61 -5.27
N GLN A 42 -6.75 -2.63 -4.96
CA GLN A 42 -6.53 -1.69 -3.87
C GLN A 42 -6.68 -2.37 -2.50
N GLY A 43 -7.73 -3.19 -2.34
CA GLY A 43 -7.90 -4.03 -1.16
C GLY A 43 -6.68 -4.93 -0.93
N TYR A 44 -6.21 -5.61 -1.99
CA TYR A 44 -5.06 -6.51 -1.95
C TYR A 44 -3.77 -5.82 -1.48
N ALA A 45 -3.47 -4.64 -2.02
CA ALA A 45 -2.31 -3.86 -1.60
C ALA A 45 -2.38 -3.51 -0.10
N GLU A 46 -3.51 -2.99 0.35
CA GLU A 46 -3.73 -2.58 1.74
C GLU A 46 -3.75 -3.77 2.72
N GLY A 47 -4.29 -4.92 2.29
CA GLY A 47 -4.24 -6.18 3.03
C GLY A 47 -2.80 -6.66 3.23
N CYS A 48 -1.98 -6.58 2.19
CA CYS A 48 -0.57 -6.95 2.26
C CYS A 48 0.22 -6.03 3.21
N GLU A 49 -0.01 -4.71 3.15
CA GLU A 49 0.56 -3.76 4.11
C GLU A 49 0.13 -4.04 5.55
N SER A 50 -1.14 -4.46 5.73
CA SER A 50 -1.69 -4.80 7.04
C SER A 50 -0.98 -6.00 7.66
N ALA A 51 -0.69 -7.02 6.84
CA ALA A 51 0.04 -8.19 7.28
C ALA A 51 1.49 -7.87 7.67
N GLY A 52 2.18 -7.02 6.88
CA GLY A 52 3.59 -6.69 7.12
C GLY A 52 3.85 -5.72 8.27
N THR A 53 2.85 -4.92 8.68
CA THR A 53 3.03 -3.89 9.72
C THR A 53 2.37 -4.21 11.06
N GLY A 54 1.56 -5.27 11.13
CA GLY A 54 0.76 -5.63 12.31
C GLY A 54 -0.34 -4.61 12.63
N ARG A 55 -0.62 -3.67 11.73
CA ARG A 55 -1.68 -2.66 11.87
C ARG A 55 -2.66 -2.82 10.73
N THR A 56 -3.95 -2.90 11.03
CA THR A 56 -5.00 -2.94 10.01
C THR A 56 -5.01 -1.64 9.21
N ARG A 57 -4.66 -1.73 7.93
CA ARG A 57 -4.79 -0.70 6.90
C ARG A 57 -5.91 -1.13 5.97
N ARG A 58 -7.08 -0.52 6.14
CA ARG A 58 -8.20 -0.64 5.21
C ARG A 58 -9.14 0.54 5.33
N ASP A 59 -9.82 0.86 4.24
CA ASP A 59 -11.02 1.66 4.24
C ASP A 59 -12.18 0.83 4.79
N GLU A 60 -12.59 1.15 6.02
CA GLU A 60 -13.66 0.48 6.74
C GLU A 60 -15.04 0.61 6.08
N GLY A 61 -15.29 1.71 5.35
CA GLY A 61 -16.53 1.89 4.60
C GLY A 61 -16.58 0.95 3.40
N ARG A 62 -15.49 0.92 2.63
CA ARG A 62 -15.37 0.04 1.45
C ARG A 62 -15.31 -1.42 1.83
N TYR A 63 -14.63 -1.77 2.91
CA TYR A 63 -14.58 -3.16 3.39
C TYR A 63 -15.97 -3.72 3.70
N ARG A 64 -16.95 -2.88 4.08
CA ARG A 64 -18.33 -3.30 4.34
C ARG A 64 -19.24 -3.23 3.11
N ALA A 65 -18.95 -2.34 2.16
CA ALA A 65 -19.85 -2.01 1.06
C ALA A 65 -19.42 -2.56 -0.31
N ASP A 66 -18.16 -2.93 -0.47
CA ASP A 66 -17.54 -3.33 -1.73
C ASP A 66 -16.92 -4.73 -1.56
N GLU A 67 -17.59 -5.75 -2.12
CA GLU A 67 -17.18 -7.15 -2.00
C GLU A 67 -15.84 -7.43 -2.67
N ASP A 68 -15.51 -6.73 -3.77
CA ASP A 68 -14.24 -6.89 -4.47
C ASP A 68 -13.10 -6.36 -3.61
N TYR A 69 -13.29 -5.18 -3.01
CA TYR A 69 -12.33 -4.60 -2.07
C TYR A 69 -12.14 -5.49 -0.83
N MET A 70 -13.23 -6.00 -0.25
CA MET A 70 -13.18 -6.91 0.91
C MET A 70 -12.40 -8.19 0.60
N GLN A 71 -12.70 -8.83 -0.54
CA GLN A 71 -11.99 -10.04 -0.98
C GLN A 71 -10.52 -9.77 -1.22
N GLY A 72 -10.20 -8.70 -1.98
CA GLY A 72 -8.83 -8.29 -2.23
C GLY A 72 -8.04 -8.12 -0.93
N TRP A 73 -8.61 -7.42 0.06
CA TRP A 73 -7.97 -7.20 1.35
C TRP A 73 -7.69 -8.50 2.12
N ASN A 74 -8.67 -9.40 2.19
CA ASN A 74 -8.51 -10.68 2.88
C ASN A 74 -7.43 -11.56 2.21
N ASP A 75 -7.41 -11.57 0.88
CA ASP A 75 -6.43 -12.31 0.08
C ASP A 75 -5.04 -11.74 0.26
N GLY A 76 -4.87 -10.42 0.11
CA GLY A 76 -3.60 -9.73 0.30
C GLY A 76 -3.04 -9.92 1.71
N TYR A 77 -3.89 -9.83 2.73
CA TYR A 77 -3.51 -10.10 4.11
C TYR A 77 -3.02 -11.54 4.29
N SER A 78 -3.76 -12.51 3.77
CA SER A 78 -3.43 -13.93 3.90
C SER A 78 -2.16 -14.31 3.14
N VAL A 79 -1.96 -13.76 1.95
CA VAL A 79 -0.79 -14.03 1.10
C VAL A 79 0.48 -13.45 1.71
N CYS A 80 0.42 -12.23 2.25
CA CYS A 80 1.58 -11.53 2.77
C CYS A 80 1.87 -11.80 4.25
N ARG A 81 0.93 -12.40 5.00
CA ARG A 81 1.17 -12.89 6.36
C ARG A 81 2.20 -14.01 6.33
N ARG A 82 3.36 -13.76 6.97
CA ARG A 82 4.43 -14.74 7.21
C ARG A 82 4.67 -14.88 8.70
#